data_AF-A0A966SZT0-F1
#
_entry.id   AF-A0A966SZT0-F1
#
_cell.length_a   1.000
_cell.length_b   1.000
_cell.length_c   1.000
_cell.angle_alpha   90.00
_cell.angle_beta   90.00
_cell.angle_gamma   90.00
#
_symmetry.space_group_name_H-M   'P 1'
#
loop_
_entity.id
_entity.type
_entity.pdbx_description
1 polymer ?
#
loop_
_entity_poly.entity_id
_entity_poly.type
_entity_poly.pdbx_seq_one_letter_code
_entity_poly.pdbx_strand_id
1 'polypeptide(L)'
;MPVRHPLFKLALRLGLPLGLSGALISTALQASPPAHAQSHQHHGGGGGHGQELRSDVELLVVLAQMQGHLLVAQELIQQRNFSAAEAHVGHPVDELYGAVAPLLRARRVPPFLPSLEALRQQVRLNPTAPATRQKLLAAQRAIGQAEQAAVPAAVRNQPATQRAVVRALTAAASDEYAAAVAEGRVVETIEYQDARGFLLEAQRLLGNTATPQPGALQTVRAMLRAFPNAQPPQRAVLSPEQLKRLQAQL
;
A
#
# COMPACT_ATOMS: atom_id res chain seq x y z
N MET A 1 -0.52 60.14 2.23
CA MET A 1 0.08 60.93 1.13
C MET A 1 0.03 62.39 1.55
N PRO A 2 1.17 63.09 1.63
CA PRO A 2 1.81 63.68 0.44
C PRO A 2 3.33 63.46 0.37
N VAL A 3 3.85 63.76 -0.82
CA VAL A 3 5.20 63.54 -1.36
C VAL A 3 6.19 64.63 -0.94
N ARG A 4 7.49 64.30 -0.81
CA ARG A 4 8.65 65.14 -1.19
C ARG A 4 9.99 64.38 -1.08
N HIS A 5 10.60 64.06 -2.24
CA HIS A 5 12.06 63.95 -2.46
C HIS A 5 12.70 65.36 -2.38
N PRO A 6 14.05 65.60 -2.26
CA PRO A 6 15.18 65.00 -3.00
C PRO A 6 16.47 64.80 -2.13
N LEU A 7 17.61 64.25 -2.57
CA LEU A 7 18.61 64.85 -3.48
C LEU A 7 19.73 63.84 -3.84
N PHE A 8 20.10 63.96 -5.12
CA PHE A 8 21.36 63.60 -5.79
C PHE A 8 22.63 63.61 -4.93
N LYS A 9 23.55 62.67 -5.21
CA LYS A 9 24.91 63.00 -5.69
C LYS A 9 25.52 61.89 -6.53
N LEU A 10 25.92 62.34 -7.72
CA LEU A 10 26.60 61.69 -8.82
C LEU A 10 28.11 61.58 -8.49
N ALA A 11 28.71 60.42 -8.75
CA ALA A 11 30.16 60.32 -8.96
C ALA A 11 30.44 59.32 -10.09
N LEU A 12 30.62 59.90 -11.27
CA LEU A 12 31.14 59.29 -12.48
C LEU A 12 32.65 59.05 -12.33
N ARG A 13 33.12 57.83 -12.55
CA ARG A 13 34.48 57.60 -13.06
C ARG A 13 34.46 56.52 -14.13
N LEU A 14 34.67 56.98 -15.36
CA LEU A 14 35.05 56.17 -16.52
C LEU A 14 36.40 55.50 -16.28
N GLY A 15 36.52 54.26 -16.73
CA GLY A 15 37.79 53.54 -16.87
C GLY A 15 37.58 52.16 -17.48
N LEU A 16 37.53 52.08 -18.81
CA LEU A 16 37.83 50.88 -19.59
C LEU A 16 39.02 51.23 -20.51
N PRO A 17 39.94 50.29 -20.81
CA PRO A 17 39.61 49.32 -21.84
C PRO A 17 40.16 47.88 -21.67
N LEU A 18 39.49 47.01 -22.43
CA LEU A 18 39.82 45.68 -22.98
C LEU A 18 41.09 44.95 -22.54
N GLY A 19 40.89 43.68 -22.16
CA GLY A 19 41.86 42.60 -22.28
C GLY A 19 41.14 41.24 -22.24
N LEU A 20 41.21 40.47 -23.33
CA LEU A 20 40.68 39.13 -23.46
C LEU A 20 41.36 38.15 -22.48
N SER A 21 40.61 37.22 -21.88
CA SER A 21 40.82 35.76 -22.00
C SER A 21 39.94 34.99 -21.02
N GLY A 22 39.52 33.81 -21.44
CA GLY A 22 38.41 33.05 -20.87
C GLY A 22 38.65 32.49 -19.46
N ALA A 23 37.55 32.43 -18.72
CA ALA A 23 37.33 31.43 -17.69
C ALA A 23 35.82 31.16 -17.63
N LEU A 24 35.44 29.92 -17.96
CA LEU A 24 34.08 29.41 -17.86
C LEU A 24 33.66 29.42 -16.38
N ILE A 25 32.71 30.29 -16.01
CA ILE A 25 32.01 30.17 -14.74
C ILE A 25 30.87 29.17 -14.97
N SER A 26 31.14 27.90 -14.68
CA SER A 26 30.09 26.90 -14.54
C SER A 26 29.26 27.22 -13.30
N THR A 27 28.10 27.84 -13.49
CA THR A 27 27.03 27.84 -12.48
C THR A 27 26.49 26.41 -12.40
N ALA A 28 26.97 25.67 -11.39
CA ALA A 28 26.37 24.41 -11.00
C ALA A 28 24.95 24.71 -10.49
N LEU A 29 23.96 24.41 -11.32
CA LEU A 29 22.57 24.32 -10.91
C LEU A 29 22.48 23.14 -9.94
N GLN A 30 22.30 23.45 -8.66
CA GLN A 30 22.18 22.48 -7.58
C GLN A 30 20.84 21.76 -7.76
N ALA A 31 20.85 20.68 -8.54
CA ALA A 31 19.74 19.75 -8.63
C ALA A 31 19.60 19.06 -7.27
N SER A 32 18.48 19.28 -6.60
CA SER A 32 18.09 18.47 -5.44
C SER A 32 18.13 16.98 -5.82
N PRO A 33 18.70 16.10 -5.00
CA PRO A 33 18.70 14.68 -5.31
C PRO A 33 17.25 14.17 -5.36
N PRO A 34 16.94 13.20 -6.23
CA PRO A 34 15.64 12.54 -6.22
C PRO A 34 15.44 11.90 -4.85
N ALA A 35 14.25 12.08 -4.29
CA ALA A 35 13.80 11.38 -3.10
C ALA A 35 14.14 9.90 -3.26
N HIS A 36 15.05 9.40 -2.44
CA HIS A 36 15.34 7.98 -2.36
C HIS A 36 14.04 7.30 -1.96
N ALA A 37 13.42 6.58 -2.90
CA ALA A 37 12.54 5.49 -2.57
C ALA A 37 13.40 4.48 -1.81
N GLN A 38 13.44 4.60 -0.47
CA GLN A 38 13.93 3.52 0.36
C GLN A 38 13.02 2.33 0.09
N SER A 39 13.59 1.31 -0.55
CA SER A 39 13.05 -0.03 -0.52
C SER A 39 12.97 -0.40 0.97
N HIS A 40 11.78 -0.26 1.55
CA HIS A 40 11.50 -0.81 2.86
C HIS A 40 11.51 -2.32 2.70
N GLN A 41 12.61 -2.97 3.10
CA GLN A 41 12.61 -4.41 3.29
C GLN A 41 11.79 -4.70 4.57
N HIS A 42 10.48 -4.91 4.39
CA HIS A 42 9.56 -5.26 5.46
C HIS A 42 10.07 -6.49 6.23
N HIS A 43 10.40 -6.29 7.51
CA HIS A 43 10.63 -7.36 8.48
C HIS A 43 9.29 -7.82 9.08
N GLY A 44 8.34 -8.20 8.21
CA GLY A 44 7.07 -8.81 8.58
C GLY A 44 7.12 -10.30 8.27
N GLY A 45 7.02 -11.15 9.29
CA GLY A 45 6.99 -12.60 9.14
C GLY A 45 5.71 -13.08 8.46
N GLY A 46 5.63 -12.91 7.13
CA GLY A 46 4.44 -13.19 6.34
C GLY A 46 4.77 -13.67 4.93
N GLY A 47 5.56 -14.72 4.79
CA GLY A 47 5.59 -15.63 3.62
C GLY A 47 5.84 -15.06 2.21
N GLY A 48 6.18 -13.78 2.05
CA GLY A 48 6.23 -13.13 0.73
C GLY A 48 7.63 -12.90 0.14
N HIS A 49 8.70 -13.00 0.92
CA HIS A 49 10.06 -12.72 0.42
C HIS A 49 10.67 -13.96 -0.24
N GLY A 50 10.33 -14.17 -1.51
CA GLY A 50 11.04 -15.09 -2.41
C GLY A 50 10.86 -16.60 -2.17
N GLN A 51 9.95 -17.01 -1.28
CA GLN A 51 9.58 -18.43 -1.17
C GLN A 51 8.57 -18.82 -2.24
N GLU A 52 8.83 -19.95 -2.88
CA GLU A 52 7.88 -20.60 -3.77
C GLU A 52 6.66 -21.07 -2.95
N LEU A 53 5.47 -20.60 -3.33
CA LEU A 53 4.21 -21.00 -2.69
C LEU A 53 3.94 -22.48 -2.98
N ARG A 54 3.61 -23.25 -1.94
CA ARG A 54 3.49 -24.71 -1.99
C ARG A 54 2.04 -25.19 -1.92
N SER A 55 1.08 -24.32 -1.59
CA SER A 55 -0.32 -24.70 -1.39
C SER A 55 -1.32 -23.68 -1.96
N ASP A 56 -2.56 -24.16 -2.16
CA ASP A 56 -3.70 -23.30 -2.52
C ASP A 56 -3.96 -22.24 -1.46
N VAL A 57 -3.83 -22.57 -0.18
CA VAL A 57 -4.06 -21.62 0.91
C VAL A 57 -3.04 -20.49 0.87
N GLU A 58 -1.75 -20.79 0.72
CA GLU A 58 -0.70 -19.76 0.61
C GLU A 58 -0.95 -18.83 -0.59
N LEU A 59 -1.32 -19.39 -1.75
CA LEU A 59 -1.71 -18.57 -2.91
C LEU A 59 -2.90 -17.66 -2.61
N LEU A 60 -3.96 -18.21 -2.01
CA LEU A 60 -5.15 -17.43 -1.66
C LEU A 60 -4.84 -16.33 -0.65
N VAL A 61 -3.94 -16.57 0.32
CA VAL A 61 -3.51 -15.56 1.29
C VAL A 61 -2.81 -14.41 0.59
N VAL A 62 -1.84 -14.67 -0.28
CA VAL A 62 -1.09 -13.59 -0.96
C VAL A 62 -2.01 -12.80 -1.90
N LEU A 63 -2.92 -13.46 -2.62
CA LEU A 63 -3.92 -12.77 -3.44
C LEU A 63 -4.89 -11.93 -2.59
N ALA A 64 -5.27 -12.40 -1.41
CA ALA A 64 -6.09 -11.65 -0.46
C ALA A 64 -5.33 -10.44 0.14
N GLN A 65 -4.03 -10.57 0.43
CA GLN A 65 -3.19 -9.43 0.84
C GLN A 65 -3.18 -8.35 -0.25
N MET A 66 -2.99 -8.74 -1.52
CA MET A 66 -3.08 -7.80 -2.64
C MET A 66 -4.44 -7.08 -2.70
N GLN A 67 -5.55 -7.80 -2.50
CA GLN A 67 -6.89 -7.16 -2.41
C GLN A 67 -6.97 -6.18 -1.25
N GLY A 68 -6.45 -6.57 -0.07
CA GLY A 68 -6.37 -5.72 1.12
C GLY A 68 -5.68 -4.38 0.85
N HIS A 69 -4.51 -4.39 0.22
CA HIS A 69 -3.82 -3.16 -0.17
C HIS A 69 -4.67 -2.31 -1.14
N LEU A 70 -5.32 -2.93 -2.14
CA LEU A 70 -6.14 -2.18 -3.09
C LEU A 70 -7.41 -1.58 -2.45
N LEU A 71 -7.99 -2.22 -1.44
CA LEU A 71 -9.09 -1.67 -0.65
C LEU A 71 -8.65 -0.40 0.11
N VAL A 72 -7.45 -0.42 0.67
CA VAL A 72 -6.87 0.72 1.40
C VAL A 72 -6.47 1.84 0.44
N ALA A 73 -5.82 1.51 -0.68
CA ALA A 73 -5.51 2.47 -1.72
C ALA A 73 -6.77 3.18 -2.22
N GLN A 74 -7.88 2.44 -2.40
CA GLN A 74 -9.17 3.01 -2.79
C GLN A 74 -9.65 4.06 -1.77
N GLU A 75 -9.62 3.74 -0.48
CA GLU A 75 -10.02 4.67 0.58
C GLU A 75 -9.10 5.90 0.63
N LEU A 76 -7.79 5.71 0.51
CA LEU A 76 -6.81 6.79 0.52
C LEU A 76 -6.96 7.73 -0.69
N ILE A 77 -7.27 7.18 -1.87
CA ILE A 77 -7.61 7.98 -3.06
C ILE A 77 -8.86 8.83 -2.79
N GLN A 78 -9.89 8.27 -2.17
CA GLN A 78 -11.10 9.01 -1.80
C GLN A 78 -10.80 10.12 -0.78
N GLN A 79 -9.88 9.87 0.14
CA GLN A 79 -9.37 10.84 1.12
C GLN A 79 -8.34 11.82 0.52
N ARG A 80 -8.02 11.69 -0.77
CA ARG A 80 -6.98 12.46 -1.48
C ARG A 80 -5.57 12.32 -0.89
N ASN A 81 -5.31 11.26 -0.12
CA ASN A 81 -3.98 10.90 0.35
C ASN A 81 -3.29 10.03 -0.72
N PHE A 82 -2.88 10.65 -1.81
CA PHE A 82 -2.36 9.94 -2.98
C PHE A 82 -0.97 9.33 -2.75
N SER A 83 -0.14 9.94 -1.92
CA SER A 83 1.19 9.39 -1.59
C SER A 83 1.07 8.07 -0.84
N ALA A 84 0.20 7.99 0.16
CA ALA A 84 -0.04 6.72 0.85
C ALA A 84 -0.73 5.72 -0.09
N ALA A 85 -1.72 6.16 -0.88
CA ALA A 85 -2.35 5.28 -1.87
C ALA A 85 -1.35 4.69 -2.87
N GLU A 86 -0.34 5.47 -3.27
CA GLU A 86 0.74 5.02 -4.16
C GLU A 86 1.56 3.88 -3.53
N ALA A 87 1.91 3.99 -2.24
CA ALA A 87 2.62 2.93 -1.53
C ALA A 87 1.81 1.62 -1.56
N HIS A 88 0.51 1.69 -1.24
CA HIS A 88 -0.39 0.53 -1.25
C HIS A 88 -0.59 -0.10 -2.63
N VAL A 89 -0.63 0.68 -3.72
CA VAL A 89 -0.64 0.06 -5.07
C VAL A 89 0.73 -0.46 -5.49
N GLY A 90 1.79 -0.04 -4.80
CA GLY A 90 3.17 -0.51 -4.95
C GLY A 90 3.38 -1.91 -4.34
N HIS A 91 2.94 -2.16 -3.10
CA HIS A 91 3.20 -3.44 -2.40
C HIS A 91 2.78 -4.69 -3.22
N PRO A 92 1.59 -4.74 -3.86
CA PRO A 92 1.24 -5.87 -4.74
C PRO A 92 2.23 -6.09 -5.89
N VAL A 93 2.81 -5.02 -6.43
CA VAL A 93 3.73 -5.08 -7.57
C VAL A 93 5.13 -5.48 -7.12
N ASP A 94 5.65 -4.76 -6.13
CA ASP A 94 7.07 -4.78 -5.78
C ASP A 94 7.41 -5.95 -4.84
N GLU A 95 6.44 -6.43 -4.06
CA GLU A 95 6.67 -7.42 -2.99
C GLU A 95 5.90 -8.72 -3.21
N LEU A 96 4.60 -8.63 -3.54
CA LEU A 96 3.73 -9.81 -3.51
C LEU A 96 3.65 -10.57 -4.85
N TYR A 97 3.72 -9.88 -5.99
CA TYR A 97 3.49 -10.54 -7.29
C TYR A 97 4.55 -11.60 -7.62
N GLY A 98 5.80 -11.38 -7.19
CA GLY A 98 6.90 -12.32 -7.39
C GLY A 98 6.61 -13.69 -6.80
N ALA A 99 5.94 -13.76 -5.64
CA ALA A 99 5.61 -15.01 -4.97
C ALA A 99 4.53 -15.82 -5.70
N VAL A 100 3.51 -15.16 -6.27
CA VAL A 100 2.40 -15.85 -6.95
C VAL A 100 2.72 -16.24 -8.40
N ALA A 101 3.61 -15.49 -9.06
CA ALA A 101 3.86 -15.65 -10.50
C ALA A 101 4.28 -17.07 -10.92
N PRO A 102 5.19 -17.79 -10.22
CA PRO A 102 5.55 -19.15 -10.57
C PRO A 102 4.36 -20.10 -10.59
N LEU A 103 3.52 -20.05 -9.55
CA LEU A 103 2.37 -20.94 -9.40
C LEU A 103 1.26 -20.62 -10.42
N LEU A 104 1.04 -19.34 -10.72
CA LEU A 104 0.11 -18.92 -11.79
C LEU A 104 0.56 -19.45 -13.15
N ARG A 105 1.86 -19.35 -13.48
CA ARG A 105 2.41 -19.91 -14.72
C ARG A 105 2.25 -21.42 -14.78
N ALA A 106 2.58 -22.13 -13.69
CA ALA A 106 2.44 -23.58 -13.61
C ALA A 106 0.99 -24.03 -13.86
N ARG A 107 0.02 -23.23 -13.38
CA ARG A 107 -1.42 -23.46 -13.56
C ARG A 107 -2.00 -22.84 -14.83
N ARG A 108 -1.16 -22.25 -15.70
CA ARG A 108 -1.55 -21.58 -16.95
C ARG A 108 -2.59 -20.47 -16.75
N VAL A 109 -2.54 -19.80 -15.61
CA VAL A 109 -3.37 -18.63 -15.32
C VAL A 109 -2.75 -17.40 -15.99
N PRO A 110 -3.53 -16.59 -16.74
CA PRO A 110 -3.01 -15.36 -17.34
C PRO A 110 -2.40 -14.43 -16.27
N PRO A 111 -1.24 -13.80 -16.56
CA PRO A 111 -0.64 -12.85 -15.63
C PRO A 111 -1.51 -11.60 -15.47
N PHE A 112 -1.51 -11.01 -14.28
CA PHE A 112 -2.25 -9.79 -13.99
C PHE A 112 -1.36 -8.61 -13.54
N LEU A 113 -0.04 -8.79 -13.46
CA LEU A 113 0.92 -7.71 -13.16
C LEU A 113 0.73 -6.46 -14.04
N PRO A 114 0.47 -6.55 -15.36
CA PRO A 114 0.25 -5.36 -16.17
C PRO A 114 -0.92 -4.49 -15.69
N SER A 115 -1.97 -5.10 -15.12
CA SER A 115 -3.10 -4.35 -14.53
C SER A 115 -2.68 -3.60 -13.26
N LEU A 116 -1.82 -4.21 -12.43
CA LEU A 116 -1.27 -3.57 -11.23
C LEU A 116 -0.34 -2.42 -11.59
N GLU A 117 0.58 -2.62 -12.54
CA GLU A 117 1.50 -1.58 -13.00
C GLU A 117 0.76 -0.40 -13.64
N ALA A 118 -0.27 -0.68 -14.44
CA ALA A 118 -1.12 0.36 -15.02
C ALA A 118 -1.85 1.17 -13.95
N LEU A 119 -2.33 0.53 -12.88
CA LEU A 119 -2.91 1.24 -11.73
C LEU A 119 -1.86 2.09 -11.02
N ARG A 120 -0.69 1.52 -10.70
CA ARG A 120 0.40 2.25 -10.03
C ARG A 120 0.82 3.49 -10.80
N GLN A 121 1.02 3.37 -12.11
CA GLN A 121 1.34 4.49 -12.99
C GLN A 121 0.22 5.55 -12.99
N GLN A 122 -1.04 5.13 -13.01
CA GLN A 122 -2.17 6.05 -12.98
C GLN A 122 -2.27 6.83 -11.66
N VAL A 123 -2.08 6.16 -10.52
CA VAL A 123 -2.08 6.82 -9.20
C VAL A 123 -0.92 7.80 -9.09
N ARG A 124 0.26 7.45 -9.60
CA ARG A 124 1.44 8.34 -9.66
C ARG A 124 1.19 9.61 -10.48
N LEU A 125 0.66 9.45 -11.69
CA LEU A 125 0.62 10.54 -12.65
C LEU A 125 -0.67 11.36 -12.59
N ASN A 126 -1.81 10.71 -12.38
CA ASN A 126 -3.13 11.32 -12.56
C ASN A 126 -4.15 10.78 -11.55
N PRO A 127 -3.90 10.86 -10.23
CA PRO A 127 -4.71 10.17 -9.22
C PRO A 127 -6.17 10.61 -9.15
N THR A 128 -6.46 11.87 -9.54
CA THR A 128 -7.83 12.43 -9.51
C THR A 128 -8.64 12.12 -10.78
N ALA A 129 -8.02 11.57 -11.82
CA ALA A 129 -8.73 11.31 -13.07
C ALA A 129 -9.76 10.15 -12.90
N PRO A 130 -10.89 10.17 -13.62
CA PRO A 130 -11.85 9.07 -13.60
C PRO A 130 -11.23 7.70 -13.93
N ALA A 131 -10.18 7.71 -14.76
CA ALA A 131 -9.40 6.52 -15.12
C ALA A 131 -8.75 5.83 -13.91
N THR A 132 -8.43 6.53 -12.82
CA THR A 132 -7.86 5.95 -11.60
C THR A 132 -8.80 4.94 -10.98
N ARG A 133 -10.07 5.31 -10.81
CA ARG A 133 -11.08 4.39 -10.29
C ARG A 133 -11.29 3.18 -11.20
N GLN A 134 -11.28 3.41 -12.53
CA GLN A 134 -11.46 2.32 -13.50
C GLN A 134 -10.31 1.31 -13.44
N LYS A 135 -9.06 1.78 -13.38
CA LYS A 135 -7.88 0.93 -13.26
C LYS A 135 -7.80 0.22 -11.91
N LEU A 136 -8.22 0.87 -10.83
CA LEU A 136 -8.30 0.23 -9.52
C LEU A 136 -9.27 -0.95 -9.54
N LEU A 137 -10.48 -0.75 -10.07
CA LEU A 137 -11.45 -1.82 -10.22
C LEU A 137 -10.97 -2.91 -11.20
N ALA A 138 -10.22 -2.54 -12.24
CA ALA A 138 -9.63 -3.51 -13.16
C ALA A 138 -8.57 -4.39 -12.47
N ALA A 139 -7.71 -3.80 -11.65
CA ALA A 139 -6.70 -4.52 -10.86
C ALA A 139 -7.36 -5.47 -9.84
N GLN A 140 -8.33 -5.00 -9.07
CA GLN A 140 -9.11 -5.83 -8.13
C GLN A 140 -9.79 -7.00 -8.84
N ARG A 141 -10.41 -6.76 -10.00
CA ARG A 141 -11.01 -7.84 -10.81
C ARG A 141 -9.97 -8.82 -11.33
N ALA A 142 -8.81 -8.35 -11.79
CA ALA A 142 -7.78 -9.21 -12.33
C ALA A 142 -7.20 -10.16 -11.27
N ILE A 143 -6.98 -9.68 -10.04
CA ILE A 143 -6.60 -10.53 -8.90
C ILE A 143 -7.69 -11.58 -8.63
N GLY A 144 -8.96 -11.18 -8.57
CA GLY A 144 -10.07 -12.11 -8.34
C GLY A 144 -10.26 -13.14 -9.46
N GLN A 145 -9.99 -12.77 -10.70
CA GLN A 145 -9.99 -13.70 -11.84
C GLN A 145 -8.83 -14.69 -11.75
N ALA A 146 -7.63 -14.24 -11.35
CA ALA A 146 -6.49 -15.10 -11.13
C ALA A 146 -6.75 -16.11 -9.99
N GLU A 147 -7.38 -15.66 -8.90
CA GLU A 147 -7.82 -16.52 -7.80
C GLU A 147 -8.77 -17.63 -8.29
N GLN A 148 -9.79 -17.26 -9.06
CA GLN A 148 -10.79 -18.19 -9.60
C GLN A 148 -10.20 -19.20 -10.59
N ALA A 149 -9.27 -18.75 -11.43
CA ALA A 149 -8.61 -19.59 -12.42
C ALA A 149 -7.56 -20.51 -11.78
N ALA A 150 -6.87 -20.04 -10.73
CA ALA A 150 -5.82 -20.81 -10.08
C ALA A 150 -6.38 -21.86 -9.12
N VAL A 151 -7.46 -21.58 -8.40
CA VAL A 151 -7.99 -22.45 -7.34
C VAL A 151 -9.47 -22.76 -7.58
N PRO A 152 -9.85 -24.03 -7.77
CA PRO A 152 -11.24 -24.43 -8.01
C PRO A 152 -12.19 -23.96 -6.89
N ALA A 153 -13.43 -23.64 -7.26
CA ALA A 153 -14.46 -23.24 -6.30
C ALA A 153 -14.69 -24.31 -5.21
N ALA A 154 -14.59 -25.60 -5.56
CA ALA A 154 -14.70 -26.71 -4.62
C ALA A 154 -13.61 -26.73 -3.53
N VAL A 155 -12.48 -26.02 -3.72
CA VAL A 155 -11.43 -25.83 -2.73
C VAL A 155 -11.59 -24.49 -2.01
N ARG A 156 -11.77 -23.39 -2.76
CA ARG A 156 -11.92 -22.03 -2.20
C ARG A 156 -13.13 -21.89 -1.27
N ASN A 157 -14.22 -22.59 -1.58
CA ASN A 157 -15.46 -22.50 -0.81
C ASN A 157 -15.50 -23.46 0.38
N GLN A 158 -14.47 -24.29 0.60
CA GLN A 158 -14.43 -25.14 1.78
C GLN A 158 -14.29 -24.27 3.03
N PRO A 159 -15.11 -24.49 4.08
CA PRO A 159 -15.01 -23.71 5.30
C PRO A 159 -13.62 -23.77 5.94
N ALA A 160 -12.92 -24.91 5.83
CA ALA A 160 -11.56 -25.08 6.32
C ALA A 160 -10.55 -24.20 5.58
N THR A 161 -10.60 -24.15 4.25
CA THR A 161 -9.77 -23.26 3.41
C THR A 161 -10.00 -21.81 3.77
N GLN A 162 -11.26 -21.37 3.83
CA GLN A 162 -11.60 -19.99 4.18
C GLN A 162 -11.10 -19.60 5.58
N ARG A 163 -11.25 -20.50 6.57
CA ARG A 163 -10.68 -20.27 7.90
C ARG A 163 -9.18 -20.16 7.89
N ALA A 164 -8.49 -21.01 7.13
CA ALA A 164 -7.04 -20.96 7.03
C ALA A 164 -6.56 -19.63 6.42
N VAL A 165 -7.21 -19.18 5.33
CA VAL A 165 -6.92 -17.89 4.70
C VAL A 165 -7.17 -16.74 5.66
N VAL A 166 -8.33 -16.71 6.33
CA VAL A 166 -8.67 -15.64 7.30
C VAL A 166 -7.71 -15.62 8.49
N ARG A 167 -7.33 -16.78 9.04
CA ARG A 167 -6.35 -16.85 10.13
C ARG A 167 -4.99 -16.31 9.71
N ALA A 168 -4.50 -16.70 8.54
CA ALA A 168 -3.22 -16.22 8.04
C ALA A 168 -3.25 -14.71 7.74
N LEU A 169 -4.32 -14.22 7.13
CA LEU A 169 -4.49 -12.79 6.82
C LEU A 169 -4.59 -11.93 8.08
N THR A 170 -5.30 -12.40 9.11
CA THR A 170 -5.41 -11.70 10.40
C THR A 170 -4.15 -11.82 11.25
N ALA A 171 -3.36 -12.89 11.09
CA ALA A 171 -2.04 -13.01 11.66
C ALA A 171 -1.09 -11.97 11.07
N ALA A 172 -1.00 -11.89 9.73
CA ALA A 172 -0.24 -10.86 9.04
C ALA A 172 -0.67 -9.45 9.47
N ALA A 173 -1.99 -9.19 9.54
CA ALA A 173 -2.50 -7.91 10.04
C ALA A 173 -2.07 -7.58 11.47
N SER A 174 -1.93 -8.59 12.33
CA SER A 174 -1.46 -8.38 13.69
C SER A 174 0.03 -8.06 13.73
N ASP A 175 0.81 -8.63 12.81
CA ASP A 175 2.25 -8.41 12.73
C ASP A 175 2.53 -7.01 12.14
N GLU A 176 1.83 -6.58 11.09
CA GLU A 176 1.93 -5.19 10.59
C GLU A 176 1.48 -4.18 11.65
N TYR A 177 0.39 -4.45 12.38
CA TYR A 177 -0.04 -3.55 13.45
C TYR A 177 0.95 -3.47 14.61
N ALA A 178 1.66 -4.55 14.91
CA ALA A 178 2.71 -4.55 15.91
C ALA A 178 3.91 -3.72 15.46
N ALA A 179 4.27 -3.75 14.17
CA ALA A 179 5.27 -2.85 13.59
C ALA A 179 4.78 -1.40 13.57
N ALA A 180 3.48 -1.18 13.41
CA ALA A 180 2.87 0.14 13.33
C ALA A 180 2.85 0.92 14.65
N VAL A 181 2.81 0.24 15.79
CA VAL A 181 2.52 0.86 17.09
C VAL A 181 3.71 0.77 18.04
N ALA A 182 4.19 1.93 18.49
CA ALA A 182 5.20 2.05 19.53
C ALA A 182 4.68 2.96 20.65
N GLU A 183 4.85 2.55 21.91
CA GLU A 183 4.45 3.34 23.09
C GLU A 183 2.97 3.80 23.05
N GLY A 184 2.08 2.96 22.51
CA GLY A 184 0.65 3.27 22.37
C GLY A 184 0.31 4.30 21.30
N ARG A 185 1.27 4.68 20.45
CA ARG A 185 1.09 5.61 19.33
C ARG A 185 1.34 4.88 18.01
N VAL A 186 0.60 5.26 16.97
CA VAL A 186 0.91 4.79 15.61
C VAL A 186 2.10 5.59 15.10
N VAL A 187 3.22 4.91 14.87
CA VAL A 187 4.48 5.50 14.39
C VAL A 187 4.75 5.14 12.94
N GLU A 188 4.35 3.94 12.48
CA GLU A 188 4.39 3.56 11.06
C GLU A 188 2.98 3.53 10.48
N THR A 189 2.64 4.59 9.75
CA THR A 189 1.29 4.79 9.20
C THR A 189 0.96 3.80 8.09
N ILE A 190 1.95 3.42 7.26
CA ILE A 190 1.74 2.47 6.16
C ILE A 190 1.44 1.07 6.71
N GLU A 191 2.18 0.62 7.73
CA GLU A 191 1.95 -0.69 8.38
C GLU A 191 0.57 -0.77 9.06
N TYR A 192 0.14 0.33 9.70
CA TYR A 192 -1.22 0.44 10.22
C TYR A 192 -2.27 0.29 9.11
N GLN A 193 -2.00 0.87 7.95
CA GLN A 193 -2.89 0.82 6.80
C GLN A 193 -2.92 -0.58 6.16
N ASP A 194 -1.79 -1.26 6.06
CA ASP A 194 -1.69 -2.64 5.58
C ASP A 194 -2.49 -3.60 6.47
N ALA A 195 -2.28 -3.52 7.78
CA ALA A 195 -3.05 -4.27 8.77
C ALA A 195 -4.57 -4.08 8.57
N ARG A 196 -5.00 -2.83 8.38
CA ARG A 196 -6.40 -2.50 8.13
C ARG A 196 -6.92 -3.15 6.86
N GLY A 197 -6.17 -3.07 5.75
CA GLY A 197 -6.56 -3.66 4.48
C GLY A 197 -6.76 -5.16 4.56
N PHE A 198 -5.84 -5.86 5.23
CA PHE A 198 -5.94 -7.30 5.46
C PHE A 198 -7.18 -7.68 6.27
N LEU A 199 -7.52 -6.91 7.31
CA LEU A 199 -8.73 -7.16 8.10
C LEU A 199 -10.03 -6.83 7.34
N LEU A 200 -10.04 -5.80 6.50
CA LEU A 200 -11.18 -5.49 5.63
C LEU A 200 -11.43 -6.62 4.63
N GLU A 201 -10.36 -7.15 4.04
CA GLU A 201 -10.47 -8.29 3.13
C GLU A 201 -10.92 -9.56 3.87
N ALA A 202 -10.38 -9.83 5.06
CA ALA A 202 -10.85 -10.94 5.90
C ALA A 202 -12.35 -10.83 6.21
N GLN A 203 -12.83 -9.63 6.53
CA GLN A 203 -14.26 -9.37 6.75
C GLN A 203 -15.07 -9.64 5.48
N ARG A 204 -14.60 -9.18 4.31
CA ARG A 204 -15.26 -9.40 3.02
C ARG A 204 -15.37 -10.89 2.68
N LEU A 205 -14.29 -11.65 2.87
CA LEU A 205 -14.27 -13.10 2.63
C LEU A 205 -15.29 -13.84 3.52
N LEU A 206 -15.36 -13.49 4.80
CA LEU A 206 -16.32 -14.06 5.75
C LEU A 206 -17.76 -13.59 5.52
N GLY A 207 -17.96 -12.41 4.93
CA GLY A 207 -19.29 -11.91 4.58
C GLY A 207 -19.88 -12.54 3.32
N ASN A 208 -19.04 -13.05 2.42
CA ASN A 208 -19.43 -13.58 1.11
C ASN A 208 -19.38 -15.11 1.02
N THR A 209 -19.15 -15.81 2.13
CA THR A 209 -19.12 -17.27 2.12
C THR A 209 -20.51 -17.89 2.10
N ALA A 210 -20.66 -19.00 1.37
CA ALA A 210 -21.87 -19.82 1.36
C ALA A 210 -22.11 -20.56 2.69
N THR A 211 -21.07 -20.74 3.51
CA THR A 211 -21.18 -21.35 4.84
C THR A 211 -20.83 -20.32 5.91
N PRO A 212 -21.84 -19.68 6.53
CA PRO A 212 -21.60 -18.60 7.49
C PRO A 212 -20.69 -19.02 8.64
N GLN A 213 -19.76 -18.12 9.00
CA GLN A 213 -18.82 -18.32 10.10
C GLN A 213 -18.94 -17.14 11.09
N PRO A 214 -20.08 -17.01 11.80
CA PRO A 214 -20.42 -15.80 12.54
C PRO A 214 -19.42 -15.47 13.66
N GLY A 215 -18.86 -16.48 14.34
CA GLY A 215 -17.82 -16.28 15.35
C GLY A 215 -16.57 -15.64 14.77
N ALA A 216 -16.04 -16.19 13.66
CA ALA A 216 -14.88 -15.62 12.99
C ALA A 216 -15.16 -14.19 12.48
N LEU A 217 -16.34 -13.95 11.90
CA LEU A 217 -16.74 -12.62 11.42
C LEU A 217 -16.84 -11.61 12.57
N GLN A 218 -17.35 -12.02 13.73
CA GLN A 218 -17.42 -11.19 14.93
C GLN A 218 -16.02 -10.86 15.45
N THR A 219 -15.10 -11.83 15.47
CA THR A 219 -13.70 -11.61 15.85
C THR A 219 -12.99 -10.64 14.91
N VAL A 220 -13.12 -10.80 13.59
CA VAL A 220 -12.52 -9.86 12.63
C VAL A 220 -13.11 -8.45 12.79
N ARG A 221 -14.44 -8.33 13.00
CA ARG A 221 -15.08 -7.04 13.33
C ARG A 221 -14.54 -6.43 14.62
N ALA A 222 -14.22 -7.26 15.61
CA ALA A 222 -13.62 -6.80 16.85
C ALA A 222 -12.19 -6.27 16.64
N MET A 223 -11.40 -6.94 15.80
CA MET A 223 -10.07 -6.48 15.41
C MET A 223 -10.13 -5.15 14.65
N LEU A 224 -11.08 -5.00 13.72
CA LEU A 224 -11.28 -3.77 12.94
C LEU A 224 -11.58 -2.54 13.80
N ARG A 225 -11.99 -2.68 15.06
CA ARG A 225 -12.15 -1.53 15.97
C ARG A 225 -10.83 -0.82 16.27
N ALA A 226 -9.68 -1.48 16.08
CA ALA A 226 -8.38 -0.82 16.14
C ALA A 226 -8.20 0.25 15.03
N PHE A 227 -9.01 0.18 13.97
CA PHE A 227 -8.81 0.89 12.72
C PHE A 227 -10.03 1.75 12.32
N PRO A 228 -10.33 2.85 13.04
CA PRO A 228 -11.51 3.66 12.76
C PRO A 228 -11.55 4.21 11.32
N ASN A 229 -10.39 4.49 10.72
CA ASN A 229 -10.24 4.89 9.33
C ASN A 229 -8.81 4.60 8.85
N ALA A 230 -8.53 4.78 7.55
CA ALA A 230 -7.19 4.59 6.99
C ALA A 230 -6.14 5.60 7.49
N GLN A 231 -6.54 6.80 7.92
CA GLN A 231 -5.64 7.67 8.69
C GLN A 231 -5.63 7.24 10.16
N PRO A 232 -4.46 6.90 10.72
CA PRO A 232 -4.42 6.46 12.11
C PRO A 232 -4.80 7.60 13.06
N PRO A 233 -5.49 7.31 14.17
CA PRO A 233 -5.56 8.23 15.30
C PRO A 233 -4.16 8.39 15.92
N GLN A 234 -3.91 9.51 16.61
CA GLN A 234 -2.62 9.76 17.29
C GLN A 234 -2.29 8.69 18.35
N ARG A 235 -3.31 8.16 19.03
CA ARG A 235 -3.19 7.05 19.98
C ARG A 235 -3.84 5.81 19.39
N ALA A 236 -3.16 4.68 19.49
CA ALA A 236 -3.69 3.40 19.08
C ALA A 236 -4.96 3.07 19.90
N VAL A 237 -6.02 2.62 19.22
CA VAL A 237 -7.29 2.28 19.86
C VAL A 237 -7.19 0.97 20.64
N LEU A 238 -6.45 0.00 20.09
CA LEU A 238 -6.07 -1.25 20.76
C LEU A 238 -4.55 -1.32 20.84
N SER A 239 -4.00 -2.00 21.84
CA SER A 239 -2.58 -2.38 21.84
C SER A 239 -2.32 -3.53 20.86
N PRO A 240 -1.07 -3.72 20.39
CA PRO A 240 -0.68 -4.91 19.62
C PRO A 240 -1.07 -6.23 20.30
N GLU A 241 -0.91 -6.33 21.62
CA GLU A 241 -1.27 -7.52 22.39
C GLU A 241 -2.78 -7.73 22.45
N GLN A 242 -3.57 -6.66 22.53
CA GLN A 242 -5.03 -6.75 22.46
C GLN A 242 -5.48 -7.25 21.09
N LEU A 243 -4.88 -6.76 20.01
CA LEU A 243 -5.18 -7.21 18.65
C LEU A 243 -4.79 -8.68 18.46
N LYS A 244 -3.59 -9.10 18.90
CA LYS A 244 -3.13 -10.48 18.83
C LYS A 244 -4.00 -11.44 19.65
N ARG A 245 -4.49 -11.01 20.83
CA ARG A 245 -5.45 -11.81 21.63
C ARG A 245 -6.79 -12.02 20.93
N LEU A 246 -7.27 -11.05 20.16
CA LEU A 246 -8.46 -11.24 19.31
C LEU A 246 -8.15 -12.22 18.17
N GLN A 247 -7.01 -12.05 17.50
CA GLN A 247 -6.56 -12.92 16.41
C GLN A 247 -6.48 -14.39 16.84
N ALA A 248 -6.01 -14.67 18.06
CA ALA A 248 -5.91 -16.03 18.61
C ALA A 248 -7.25 -16.76 18.80
N GLN A 249 -8.39 -16.09 18.57
CA GLN A 249 -9.74 -16.67 18.66
C GLN A 249 -10.25 -17.23 17.31
N LEU A 250 -9.45 -17.13 16.23
CA LEU A 250 -9.76 -17.58 14.86
C LEU A 250 -9.12 -18.95 14.53
#